data_AF-A0A535FHS9-F1
#
_entry.id   AF-A0A535FHS9-F1
#
_cell.length_a   1.000
_cell.length_b   1.000
_cell.length_c   1.000
_cell.angle_alpha   90.00
_cell.angle_beta   90.00
_cell.angle_gamma   90.00
#
_symmetry.space_group_name_H-M   'P 1'
#
loop_
_entity.id
_entity.type
_entity.pdbx_description
1 polymer ?
#
loop_
_entity_poly.entity_id
_entity_poly.type
_entity_poly.pdbx_seq_one_letter_code
_entity_poly.pdbx_strand_id
1 'polypeptide(L)'
;MEDVVPSALQRLRAADIIRMAGLSIASLGQEYCRIGAVQATMRRGAQLLGIVDISNLANGSTASPANTVETTEHISPEQHRYVVDVEVQSSSFWLAHCSCNPVSRSICQHVAALLYQWLAHPMTFVTPPTSTTPAIPAPPLAHSSSGTSPLKREEVVLPP
;
A
#
# COMPACT_ATOMS: atom_id res chain seq x y z
N MET A 1 -10.60 13.12 -3.70
CA MET A 1 -11.32 11.87 -3.98
C MET A 1 -11.25 11.06 -2.70
N GLU A 2 -12.40 10.82 -2.08
CA GLU A 2 -12.49 10.15 -0.78
C GLU A 2 -11.96 8.72 -0.94
N ASP A 3 -10.99 8.31 -0.11
CA ASP A 3 -10.47 6.94 -0.16
C ASP A 3 -11.48 6.00 0.52
N VAL A 4 -12.65 5.84 -0.11
CA VAL A 4 -13.70 4.93 0.33
C VAL A 4 -13.18 3.51 0.18
N VAL A 5 -13.27 2.71 1.25
CA VAL A 5 -12.93 1.29 1.20
C VAL A 5 -13.80 0.59 0.15
N PRO A 6 -13.20 -0.01 -0.89
CA PRO A 6 -13.99 -0.68 -1.93
C PRO A 6 -14.78 -1.86 -1.36
N SER A 7 -15.99 -2.07 -1.89
CA SER A 7 -16.91 -3.09 -1.38
C SER A 7 -16.34 -4.51 -1.37
N ALA A 8 -15.33 -4.79 -2.21
CA ALA A 8 -14.64 -6.08 -2.21
C ALA A 8 -13.87 -6.32 -0.91
N LEU A 9 -13.07 -5.34 -0.46
CA LEU A 9 -12.35 -5.41 0.81
C LEU A 9 -13.29 -5.39 2.02
N GLN A 10 -14.41 -4.68 1.93
CA GLN A 10 -15.43 -4.66 2.99
C GLN A 10 -16.13 -6.00 3.18
N ARG A 11 -16.28 -6.78 2.09
CA ARG A 11 -16.96 -8.09 2.12
C ARG A 11 -16.01 -9.27 2.30
N LEU A 12 -14.70 -9.02 2.33
CA LEU A 12 -13.70 -10.07 2.52
C LEU A 12 -13.97 -10.83 3.83
N ARG A 13 -14.00 -12.16 3.78
CA ARG A 13 -14.12 -13.04 4.95
C ARG A 13 -12.90 -13.93 5.09
N ALA A 14 -12.69 -14.47 6.28
CA ALA A 14 -11.68 -15.51 6.51
C ALA A 14 -11.86 -16.72 5.58
N ALA A 15 -13.11 -17.08 5.25
CA ALA A 15 -13.41 -18.14 4.29
C ALA A 15 -12.89 -17.85 2.87
N ASP A 16 -12.88 -16.59 2.44
CA ASP A 16 -12.28 -16.21 1.16
C ASP A 16 -10.77 -16.39 1.20
N ILE A 17 -10.11 -16.01 2.29
CA ILE A 17 -8.66 -16.20 2.47
C ILE A 17 -8.31 -17.70 2.40
N ILE A 18 -9.07 -18.55 3.09
CA ILE A 18 -8.90 -20.01 3.05
C ILE A 18 -9.09 -20.56 1.63
N ARG A 19 -10.06 -20.04 0.87
CA ARG A 19 -10.27 -20.44 -0.52
C ARG A 19 -9.15 -19.98 -1.46
N MET A 20 -8.58 -18.80 -1.22
CA MET A 20 -7.48 -18.23 -2.02
C MET A 20 -6.13 -18.89 -1.74
N ALA A 21 -5.86 -19.28 -0.49
CA ALA A 21 -4.56 -19.78 -0.03
C ALA A 21 -4.52 -21.31 0.16
N GLY A 22 -5.68 -21.93 0.40
CA GLY A 22 -5.76 -23.25 1.02
C GLY A 22 -5.62 -23.17 2.55
N LEU A 23 -6.14 -24.20 3.24
CA LEU A 23 -6.25 -24.20 4.70
C LEU A 23 -4.90 -24.03 5.40
N SER A 24 -3.89 -24.81 5.03
CA SER A 24 -2.58 -24.79 5.70
C SER A 24 -1.88 -23.43 5.59
N ILE A 25 -1.92 -22.82 4.39
CA ILE A 25 -1.30 -21.52 4.14
C ILE A 25 -2.07 -20.40 4.84
N ALA A 26 -3.41 -20.47 4.84
CA ALA A 26 -4.24 -19.54 5.59
C ALA A 26 -3.97 -19.63 7.10
N SER A 27 -3.82 -20.84 7.65
CA SER A 27 -3.49 -21.04 9.07
C SER A 27 -2.14 -20.41 9.43
N LEU A 28 -1.10 -20.59 8.60
CA LEU A 28 0.20 -19.95 8.81
C LEU A 28 0.10 -18.42 8.72
N GLY A 29 -0.62 -17.90 7.74
CA GLY A 29 -0.85 -16.46 7.61
C GLY A 29 -1.60 -15.87 8.82
N GLN A 30 -2.59 -16.59 9.34
CA GLN A 30 -3.31 -16.20 10.55
C GLN A 30 -2.38 -16.17 11.76
N GLU A 31 -1.48 -17.14 11.90
CA GLU A 31 -0.48 -17.15 12.97
C GLU A 31 0.46 -15.94 12.87
N TYR A 32 0.94 -15.60 11.67
CA TYR A 32 1.76 -14.41 11.43
C TYR A 32 1.04 -13.11 11.78
N CYS A 33 -0.26 -13.02 11.51
CA CYS A 33 -1.07 -11.88 11.97
C CYS A 33 -1.16 -11.87 13.51
N ARG A 34 -1.42 -13.03 14.15
CA ARG A 34 -1.60 -13.16 15.60
C ARG A 34 -0.37 -12.70 16.39
N ILE A 35 0.83 -13.00 15.91
CA ILE A 35 2.10 -12.61 16.55
C ILE A 35 2.55 -11.18 16.22
N GLY A 36 1.81 -10.44 15.39
CA GLY A 36 2.16 -9.08 14.99
C GLY A 36 3.31 -8.99 13.96
N ALA A 37 3.47 -9.99 13.09
CA ALA A 37 4.50 -9.97 12.04
C ALA A 37 4.20 -8.95 10.92
N VAL A 38 2.94 -8.50 10.80
CA VAL A 38 2.51 -7.58 9.74
C VAL A 38 2.73 -6.12 10.18
N GLN A 39 3.50 -5.38 9.39
CA GLN A 39 3.93 -4.01 9.70
C GLN A 39 3.85 -3.13 8.45
N ALA A 40 4.04 -1.81 8.65
CA ALA A 40 4.06 -0.81 7.57
C ALA A 40 2.85 -0.93 6.62
N THR A 41 1.67 -1.17 7.20
CA THR A 41 0.43 -1.43 6.44
C THR A 41 -0.11 -0.16 5.82
N MET A 42 -0.44 -0.24 4.53
CA MET A 42 -0.93 0.88 3.74
C MET A 42 -2.07 0.42 2.84
N ARG A 43 -3.03 1.31 2.58
CA ARG A 43 -4.11 1.06 1.61
C ARG A 43 -4.10 2.11 0.52
N ARG A 44 -4.39 1.69 -0.70
CA ARG A 44 -4.64 2.55 -1.86
C ARG A 44 -5.87 2.03 -2.60
N GLY A 45 -7.05 2.56 -2.30
CA GLY A 45 -8.30 2.03 -2.84
C GLY A 45 -8.52 0.57 -2.43
N ALA A 46 -8.50 -0.35 -3.41
CA ALA A 46 -8.70 -1.81 -3.23
C ALA A 46 -7.39 -2.58 -2.96
N GLN A 47 -6.26 -1.88 -3.03
CA GLN A 47 -4.93 -2.42 -2.84
C GLN A 47 -4.48 -2.27 -1.40
N LEU A 48 -3.97 -3.36 -0.83
CA LEU A 48 -3.34 -3.43 0.47
C LEU A 48 -1.85 -3.72 0.29
N LEU A 49 -1.02 -2.95 0.98
CA LEU A 49 0.43 -3.13 1.01
C LEU A 49 0.89 -3.31 2.44
N GLY A 50 1.98 -4.04 2.63
CA GLY A 50 2.61 -4.19 3.94
C GLY A 50 3.91 -4.98 3.87
N ILE A 51 4.55 -5.08 5.03
CA ILE A 51 5.76 -5.87 5.22
C ILE A 51 5.44 -6.96 6.25
N VAL A 52 5.77 -8.20 5.94
CA VAL A 52 5.69 -9.32 6.88
C VAL A 52 7.09 -9.66 7.36
N ASP A 53 7.37 -9.41 8.63
CA ASP A 53 8.65 -9.68 9.27
C ASP A 53 8.55 -10.86 10.22
N ILE A 54 9.15 -11.98 9.83
CA ILE A 54 9.15 -13.23 10.62
C ILE A 54 10.46 -13.43 11.40
N SER A 55 11.37 -12.45 11.43
CA SER A 55 12.65 -12.56 12.15
C SER A 55 12.43 -12.84 13.65
N ASN A 56 11.39 -12.24 14.23
CA ASN A 56 11.04 -12.44 15.65
C ASN A 56 10.48 -13.83 15.95
N LEU A 57 10.13 -14.63 14.93
CA LEU A 57 9.62 -15.99 15.10
C LEU A 57 10.72 -16.97 15.53
N ALA A 58 11.95 -16.75 15.05
CA ALA A 58 13.11 -17.59 15.38
C ALA A 58 13.50 -17.49 16.86
N ASN A 59 13.22 -16.36 17.51
CA ASN A 59 13.53 -16.13 18.93
C ASN A 59 12.52 -16.78 19.90
N GLY A 60 11.35 -17.22 19.42
CA GLY A 60 10.30 -17.83 20.24
C GLY A 60 10.44 -19.35 20.45
N SER A 61 11.43 -19.99 19.81
CA SER A 61 11.55 -21.46 19.74
C SER A 61 12.79 -22.04 20.44
N THR A 62 13.46 -21.29 21.33
CA THR A 62 14.62 -21.79 22.09
C THR A 62 14.60 -21.36 23.56
N ALA A 63 13.68 -21.94 24.33
CA ALA A 63 13.97 -22.24 25.73
C ALA A 63 14.52 -23.67 25.82
N SER A 64 15.82 -23.82 25.58
CA SER A 64 16.58 -24.98 26.07
C SER A 64 18.00 -24.51 26.41
N PRO A 65 18.40 -24.43 27.69
CA PRO A 65 19.77 -24.16 28.06
C PRO A 65 20.51 -25.49 28.03
N ALA A 66 21.30 -25.73 26.99
CA ALA A 66 22.37 -26.71 27.06
C ALA A 66 23.53 -26.18 26.23
N ASN A 67 24.63 -25.90 26.95
CA ASN A 67 25.95 -25.52 26.47
C ASN A 67 26.29 -26.09 25.08
N THR A 68 27.05 -25.33 24.28
CA THR A 68 28.45 -25.62 23.88
C THR A 68 28.84 -24.81 22.63
N VAL A 69 29.82 -23.92 22.82
CA VAL A 69 30.92 -23.48 21.92
C VAL A 69 30.60 -22.83 20.57
N GLU A 70 31.19 -21.63 20.41
CA GLU A 70 31.32 -20.84 19.18
C GLU A 70 31.70 -21.67 17.95
N THR A 71 30.96 -21.46 16.87
CA THR A 71 31.54 -21.44 15.53
C THR A 71 30.96 -20.22 14.83
N THR A 72 31.84 -19.25 14.58
CA THR A 72 31.60 -18.03 13.81
C THR A 72 31.29 -18.43 12.37
N GLU A 73 30.05 -18.77 12.11
CA GLU A 73 29.49 -18.70 10.77
C GLU A 73 28.94 -17.28 10.61
N HIS A 74 29.51 -16.54 9.67
CA HIS A 74 29.02 -15.24 9.24
C HIS A 74 27.68 -15.47 8.53
N ILE A 75 26.61 -15.67 9.32
CA ILE A 75 25.23 -15.77 8.88
C ILE A 75 24.90 -14.42 8.25
N SER A 76 24.86 -14.40 6.92
CA SER A 76 24.16 -13.34 6.17
C SER A 76 22.83 -13.11 6.88
N PRO A 77 22.44 -11.87 7.24
CA PRO A 77 21.16 -11.67 7.91
C PRO A 77 20.08 -12.12 6.94
N GLU A 78 19.58 -13.34 7.12
CA GLU A 78 18.53 -13.90 6.30
C GLU A 78 17.37 -12.90 6.38
N GLN A 79 17.08 -12.23 5.27
CA GLN A 79 16.07 -11.19 5.21
C GLN A 79 14.70 -11.86 5.30
N HIS A 80 14.25 -12.13 6.52
CA HIS A 80 12.94 -12.65 6.89
C HIS A 80 11.83 -11.59 6.73
N ARG A 81 12.03 -10.63 5.84
CA ARG A 81 11.15 -9.48 5.60
C ARG A 81 10.61 -9.56 4.18
N TYR A 82 9.31 -9.77 4.08
CA TYR A 82 8.62 -9.94 2.81
C TYR A 82 7.79 -8.72 2.51
N VAL A 83 8.04 -8.09 1.36
CA VAL A 83 7.19 -7.02 0.84
C VAL A 83 5.99 -7.67 0.18
N VAL A 84 4.80 -7.24 0.57
CA VAL A 84 3.52 -7.82 0.16
C VAL A 84 2.64 -6.72 -0.40
N ASP A 85 2.03 -7.03 -1.53
CA ASP A 85 1.03 -6.20 -2.21
C ASP A 85 -0.11 -7.12 -2.68
N VAL A 86 -1.35 -6.78 -2.34
CA VAL A 86 -2.53 -7.50 -2.79
C VAL A 86 -3.66 -6.55 -3.12
N GLU A 87 -4.21 -6.70 -4.33
CA GLU A 87 -5.42 -6.02 -4.77
C GLU A 87 -6.57 -7.03 -4.82
N VAL A 88 -7.61 -6.78 -4.01
CA VAL A 88 -8.80 -7.62 -3.95
C VAL A 88 -9.89 -6.98 -4.80
N GLN A 89 -10.14 -7.54 -5.97
CA GLN A 89 -11.18 -7.04 -6.88
C GLN A 89 -12.54 -7.70 -6.61
N SER A 90 -12.54 -8.98 -6.26
CA SER A 90 -13.73 -9.72 -5.82
C SER A 90 -13.33 -10.86 -4.89
N SER A 91 -14.31 -11.59 -4.37
CA SER A 91 -14.03 -12.80 -3.57
C SER A 91 -13.19 -13.82 -4.35
N SER A 92 -13.36 -13.91 -5.68
CA SER A 92 -12.72 -14.96 -6.51
C SER A 92 -11.62 -14.43 -7.43
N PHE A 93 -11.34 -13.13 -7.40
CA PHE A 93 -10.35 -12.51 -8.26
C PHE A 93 -9.51 -11.51 -7.47
N TRP A 94 -8.21 -11.76 -7.47
CA TRP A 94 -7.22 -11.00 -6.75
C TRP A 94 -5.93 -10.93 -7.57
N LEU A 95 -5.14 -9.88 -7.34
CA LEU A 95 -3.78 -9.76 -7.83
C LEU A 95 -2.87 -9.67 -6.61
N ALA A 96 -1.93 -10.60 -6.48
CA ALA A 96 -1.05 -10.65 -5.33
C ALA A 96 0.41 -10.71 -5.79
N HIS A 97 1.23 -9.87 -5.18
CA HIS A 97 2.67 -9.87 -5.33
C HIS A 97 3.30 -10.02 -3.95
N CYS A 98 4.22 -10.98 -3.83
CA CYS A 98 5.02 -11.13 -2.64
C CYS A 98 6.45 -11.48 -3.04
N SER A 99 7.42 -10.87 -2.36
CA SER A 99 8.83 -11.18 -2.59
C SER A 99 9.21 -12.64 -2.33
N CYS A 100 8.38 -13.41 -1.61
CA CYS A 100 8.65 -14.84 -1.38
C CYS A 100 8.33 -15.73 -2.59
N ASN A 101 7.42 -15.31 -3.47
CA ASN A 101 7.05 -16.09 -4.65
C ASN A 101 6.26 -15.23 -5.66
N PRO A 102 6.89 -14.80 -6.77
CA PRO A 102 6.25 -13.89 -7.72
C PRO A 102 5.28 -14.56 -8.71
N VAL A 103 5.18 -15.90 -8.79
CA VAL A 103 4.47 -16.59 -9.91
C VAL A 103 3.48 -17.67 -9.44
N SER A 104 2.80 -17.45 -8.32
CA SER A 104 1.87 -18.44 -7.76
C SER A 104 0.40 -18.17 -8.15
N ARG A 105 -0.37 -19.25 -8.40
CA ARG A 105 -1.82 -19.19 -8.66
C ARG A 105 -2.66 -19.04 -7.38
N SER A 106 -2.04 -19.24 -6.22
CA SER A 106 -2.66 -19.12 -4.89
C SER A 106 -1.86 -18.11 -4.08
N ILE A 107 -2.50 -17.44 -3.13
CA ILE A 107 -1.78 -16.49 -2.27
C ILE A 107 -0.87 -17.23 -1.29
N CYS A 108 0.30 -16.67 -1.00
CA CYS A 108 1.20 -17.21 0.01
C CYS A 108 0.76 -16.84 1.44
N GLN A 109 1.42 -17.42 2.43
CA GLN A 109 1.19 -17.14 3.86
C GLN A 109 1.39 -15.66 4.23
N HIS A 110 2.31 -14.95 3.56
CA HIS A 110 2.54 -13.51 3.83
C HIS A 110 1.39 -12.64 3.33
N VAL A 111 0.85 -12.96 2.15
CA VAL A 111 -0.36 -12.30 1.63
C VAL A 111 -1.56 -12.63 2.52
N ALA A 112 -1.73 -13.89 2.92
CA ALA A 112 -2.77 -14.28 3.85
C ALA A 112 -2.67 -13.52 5.18
N ALA A 113 -1.47 -13.36 5.74
CA ALA A 113 -1.23 -12.59 6.95
C ALA A 113 -1.67 -11.12 6.81
N LEU A 114 -1.33 -10.48 5.69
CA LEU A 114 -1.76 -9.11 5.40
C LEU A 114 -3.29 -8.99 5.31
N LEU A 115 -3.95 -9.96 4.68
CA LEU A 115 -5.41 -10.01 4.60
C LEU A 115 -6.07 -10.24 5.97
N TYR A 116 -5.52 -11.11 6.81
CA TYR A 116 -6.00 -11.30 8.18
C TYR A 116 -5.80 -10.04 9.02
N GLN A 117 -4.67 -9.34 8.86
CA GLN A 117 -4.42 -8.06 9.53
C GLN A 117 -5.47 -7.02 9.11
N TRP A 118 -5.86 -6.98 7.83
CA TRP A 118 -6.96 -6.13 7.36
C TRP A 118 -8.30 -6.49 8.01
N LEU A 119 -8.63 -7.78 8.12
CA LEU A 119 -9.89 -8.21 8.76
C LEU A 119 -9.92 -7.88 10.26
N ALA A 120 -8.79 -8.00 10.94
CA ALA A 120 -8.70 -7.76 12.39
C ALA A 120 -8.64 -6.25 12.72
N HIS A 121 -7.84 -5.49 11.97
CA HIS A 121 -7.55 -4.09 12.27
C HIS A 121 -7.50 -3.24 10.99
N PRO A 122 -8.63 -3.01 10.30
CA PRO A 122 -8.64 -2.27 9.04
C PRO A 122 -8.13 -0.83 9.18
N MET A 123 -8.24 -0.24 10.38
CA MET A 123 -7.77 1.12 10.68
C MET A 123 -6.24 1.26 10.75
N THR A 124 -5.47 0.16 10.81
CA THR A 124 -4.00 0.24 10.76
C THR A 124 -3.49 0.49 9.35
N PHE A 125 -4.34 0.36 8.33
CA PHE A 125 -3.99 0.61 6.94
C PHE A 125 -4.27 2.06 6.59
N VAL A 126 -3.24 2.89 6.77
CA VAL A 126 -3.33 4.32 6.51
C VAL A 126 -3.10 4.58 5.02
N THR A 127 -3.97 5.38 4.40
CA THR A 127 -3.71 5.90 3.06
C THR A 127 -2.72 7.05 3.17
N PRO A 128 -1.59 7.04 2.45
CA PRO A 128 -0.68 8.19 2.45
C PRO A 128 -1.44 9.39 1.88
N PRO A 129 -1.30 10.59 2.47
CA PRO A 129 -1.87 11.78 1.86
C PRO A 129 -1.30 11.85 0.45
N THR A 130 -2.18 11.93 -0.55
CA THR A 130 -1.77 12.23 -1.92
C THR A 130 -0.97 13.52 -1.86
N SER A 131 0.35 13.43 -1.98
CA SER A 131 1.20 14.58 -2.19
C SER A 131 0.77 15.18 -3.52
N THR A 132 -0.18 16.10 -3.48
CA THR A 132 -0.48 17.01 -4.57
C THR A 132 0.84 17.68 -4.91
N THR A 133 1.49 17.21 -5.97
CA THR A 133 2.61 17.89 -6.60
C THR A 133 2.18 19.35 -6.76
N PRO A 134 2.91 20.35 -6.23
CA PRO A 134 2.60 21.75 -6.50
C PRO A 134 2.62 21.90 -8.01
N ALA A 135 1.47 22.27 -8.59
CA ALA A 135 1.42 22.68 -9.98
C ALA A 135 2.42 23.83 -10.13
N ILE A 136 3.51 23.60 -10.84
CA ILE A 136 4.39 24.65 -11.32
C ILE A 136 3.48 25.63 -12.08
N PRO A 137 3.41 26.91 -11.69
CA PRO A 137 2.64 27.88 -12.47
C PRO A 137 3.26 27.91 -13.87
N ALA A 138 2.48 27.54 -14.89
CA ALA A 138 2.87 27.76 -16.27
C ALA A 138 3.19 29.25 -16.46
N PRO A 139 4.27 29.62 -17.17
CA PRO A 139 4.54 31.01 -17.45
C PRO A 139 3.39 31.59 -18.29
N PRO A 140 2.94 32.83 -18.03
CA PRO A 140 1.85 33.43 -18.76
C PRO A 140 2.22 33.55 -20.24
N LEU A 141 1.43 32.90 -21.09
CA LEU A 141 1.40 33.13 -22.52
C LEU A 141 1.15 34.62 -22.76
N ALA A 142 2.09 35.28 -23.44
CA ALA A 142 1.92 36.64 -23.92
C ALA A 142 0.87 36.62 -25.04
N HIS A 143 -0.37 36.97 -24.69
CA HIS A 143 -1.42 37.22 -25.65
C HIS A 143 -1.37 38.70 -26.03
N SER A 144 -0.73 38.97 -27.17
CA SER A 144 -0.93 40.19 -27.94
C SER A 144 -2.41 40.33 -28.31
N SER A 145 -2.88 41.58 -28.30
CA SER A 145 -3.73 42.19 -29.33
C SER A 145 -5.02 42.87 -28.86
N SER A 146 -5.12 44.13 -29.29
CA SER A 146 -6.32 44.82 -29.79
C SER A 146 -7.17 45.61 -28.80
N GLY A 147 -6.73 46.84 -28.51
CA GLY A 147 -7.61 47.92 -28.10
C GLY A 147 -8.42 48.46 -29.29
N THR A 148 -9.75 48.48 -29.15
CA THR A 148 -10.72 49.11 -30.07
C THR A 148 -11.55 50.10 -29.24
N SER A 149 -11.17 51.38 -29.22
CA SER A 149 -11.84 52.52 -29.91
C SER A 149 -12.84 53.28 -28.98
N PRO A 150 -13.42 54.44 -29.38
CA PRO A 150 -13.07 55.76 -28.84
C PRO A 150 -14.28 56.52 -28.26
N LEU A 151 -14.06 57.64 -27.55
CA LEU A 151 -14.97 58.77 -27.23
C LEU A 151 -14.25 59.57 -26.10
N LYS A 152 -14.03 60.89 -26.10
CA LYS A 152 -14.89 62.06 -26.37
C LYS A 152 -13.97 63.31 -26.25
N ARG A 153 -13.79 64.11 -27.33
CA ARG A 153 -14.27 65.50 -27.56
C ARG A 153 -14.02 66.55 -26.46
N GLU A 154 -13.17 67.54 -26.76
CA GLU A 154 -13.24 68.98 -26.36
C GLU A 154 -12.23 69.76 -27.25
N GLU A 155 -12.67 70.47 -28.31
CA GLU A 155 -12.89 71.94 -28.42
C GLU A 155 -11.61 72.78 -28.20
N VAL A 156 -11.12 73.62 -29.15
CA VAL A 156 -11.39 75.09 -29.18
C VAL A 156 -10.50 75.78 -30.27
N VAL A 157 -11.10 76.77 -30.99
CA VAL A 157 -10.54 77.99 -31.65
C VAL A 157 -10.10 77.99 -33.15
N LEU A 158 -10.97 78.61 -33.98
CA LEU A 158 -10.69 79.48 -35.16
C LEU A 158 -10.15 80.86 -34.68
N PRO A 159 -9.54 81.78 -35.49
CA PRO A 159 -9.78 82.12 -36.91
C PRO A 159 -8.46 82.58 -37.63
N PRO A 160 -8.45 83.50 -38.63
CA PRO A 160 -9.34 83.72 -39.78
C PRO A 160 -8.81 83.13 -41.11
#